data_AF-A0A2K5LPN4-F1
#
_entry.id   AF-A0A2K5LPN4-F1
#
_cell.length_a   1.000
_cell.length_b   1.000
_cell.length_c   1.000
_cell.angle_alpha   90.00
_cell.angle_beta   90.00
_cell.angle_gamma   90.00
#
_symmetry.space_group_name_H-M   'P 1'
#
loop_
_entity.id
_entity.type
_entity.pdbx_description
1 polymer ?
#
loop_
_entity_poly.entity_id
_entity_poly.type
_entity_poly.pdbx_seq_one_letter_code
_entity_poly.pdbx_strand_id
1 'polypeptide(L)'
;METFNTFADRMKNIGVMNYLKISLQHALYLLHHGMLKDAKRNLSEAETWRHGENTSSRGILINLIQAYKGLLQYYTWSKKKMELSKLDKDDYAYNAVAQDVFNHSWKTSANISALIKIPGVWDPFVKSYVEMLEFYGDRDGAQEVLTNYAYDEKFPSNPNAHIYLYNFLKRQKAPRSKMISVLKILYQIVPSHKLMLEFHTLLRKSEKEEHHKLGLEVLFGVLDFAGCTKNITAWKYLAKYLKKTLMGNHLAWVQDEWNSRKNWWPSFHFSYFWAKSDWKEDTALACEKAFVAGLLLGKGCRYFRYILKQDHQILGKKIKQMKRSVKKYSIVNPRLSY
;
A
#
# COMPACT_ATOMS: atom_id res chain seq x y z
N MET A 1 3.92 8.58 36.59
CA MET A 1 2.98 9.21 35.64
C MET A 1 2.83 10.70 35.96
N GLU A 2 2.51 11.08 37.21
CA GLU A 2 2.53 12.48 37.67
C GLU A 2 3.87 13.20 37.46
N THR A 3 4.99 12.48 37.61
CA THR A 3 6.34 13.02 37.43
C THR A 3 6.60 13.53 36.01
N PHE A 4 6.04 12.87 34.98
CA PHE A 4 6.22 13.29 33.58
C PHE A 4 5.36 14.50 33.24
N ASN A 5 4.09 14.53 33.68
CA ASN A 5 3.22 15.69 33.48
C ASN A 5 3.81 16.93 34.17
N THR A 6 4.27 16.78 35.41
CA THR A 6 4.94 17.85 36.17
C THR A 6 6.22 18.33 35.48
N PHE A 7 7.00 17.42 34.92
CA PHE A 7 8.19 17.76 34.14
C PHE A 7 7.84 18.50 32.85
N ALA A 8 6.84 18.03 32.09
CA ALA A 8 6.39 18.66 30.86
C ALA A 8 5.89 20.09 31.12
N ASP A 9 5.11 20.29 32.18
CA ASP A 9 4.59 21.62 32.54
C ASP A 9 5.70 22.58 32.98
N ARG A 10 6.71 22.10 33.70
CA ARG A 10 7.92 22.90 33.99
C ARG A 10 8.67 23.27 32.71
N MET A 11 8.85 22.33 31.80
CA MET A 11 9.55 22.56 30.53
C MET A 11 8.84 23.56 29.62
N LYS A 12 7.50 23.51 29.55
CA LYS A 12 6.68 24.49 28.81
C LYS A 12 6.91 25.93 29.30
N ASN A 13 7.06 26.11 30.61
CA ASN A 13 7.18 27.41 31.24
C ASN A 13 8.62 27.95 31.25
N ILE A 14 9.64 27.07 31.19
CA ILE A 14 11.06 27.47 31.10
C ILE A 14 11.41 27.98 29.69
N GLY A 15 10.80 27.40 28.65
CA GLY A 15 11.03 27.79 27.27
C GLY A 15 9.77 28.34 26.62
N VAL A 16 9.39 29.59 26.92
CA VAL A 16 8.22 30.31 26.33
C VAL A 16 8.21 30.19 24.80
N MET A 17 9.38 30.19 24.16
CA MET A 17 9.55 30.04 22.70
C MET A 17 9.31 28.62 22.18
N ASN A 18 9.42 27.60 23.04
CA ASN A 18 9.25 26.17 22.70
C ASN A 18 7.91 25.59 23.18
N TYR A 19 7.04 26.40 23.78
CA TYR A 19 5.78 25.97 24.39
C TYR A 19 4.95 25.06 23.47
N LEU A 20 4.74 25.46 22.21
CA LEU A 20 3.93 24.69 21.25
C LEU A 20 4.55 23.31 20.95
N LYS A 21 5.87 23.25 20.79
CA LYS A 21 6.60 22.01 20.50
C LYS A 21 6.52 21.04 21.68
N ILE A 22 6.73 21.54 22.89
CA ILE A 22 6.66 20.74 24.12
C ILE A 22 5.23 20.27 24.36
N SER A 23 4.24 21.14 24.12
CA SER A 23 2.82 20.77 24.21
C SER A 23 2.43 19.68 23.21
N LEU A 24 2.94 19.72 21.97
CA LEU A 24 2.73 18.62 21.01
C LEU A 24 3.35 17.31 21.50
N GLN A 25 4.60 17.33 21.98
CA GLN A 25 5.25 16.13 22.51
C GLN A 25 4.49 15.55 23.71
N HIS A 26 4.02 16.41 24.61
CA HIS A 26 3.21 16.01 25.75
C HIS A 26 1.86 15.41 25.31
N ALA A 27 1.19 16.01 24.33
CA ALA A 27 -0.04 15.43 23.78
C ALA A 27 0.20 14.03 23.18
N LEU A 28 1.29 13.82 22.44
CA LEU A 28 1.64 12.51 21.90
C LEU A 28 1.90 11.47 23.00
N TYR A 29 2.60 11.87 24.08
CA TYR A 29 2.79 11.02 25.25
C TYR A 29 1.44 10.61 25.87
N LEU A 30 0.55 11.58 26.10
CA LEU A 30 -0.77 11.32 26.68
C LEU A 30 -1.62 10.41 25.78
N LEU A 31 -1.58 10.62 24.46
CA LEU A 31 -2.25 9.74 23.48
C LEU A 31 -1.74 8.30 23.56
N HIS A 32 -0.42 8.12 23.64
CA HIS A 32 0.20 6.79 23.74
C HIS A 32 -0.24 6.02 25.00
N HIS A 33 -0.54 6.74 26.08
CA HIS A 33 -1.01 6.17 27.36
C HIS A 33 -2.55 6.13 27.48
N GLY A 34 -3.29 6.40 26.40
CA GLY A 34 -4.75 6.37 26.41
C GLY A 34 -5.42 7.54 27.14
N MET A 35 -4.67 8.57 27.54
CA MET A 35 -5.16 9.72 28.29
C MET A 35 -5.77 10.79 27.36
N LEU A 36 -6.85 10.42 26.66
CA LEU A 36 -7.41 11.23 25.56
C LEU A 36 -7.97 12.58 26.02
N LYS A 37 -8.57 12.65 27.21
CA LYS A 37 -9.12 13.90 27.77
C LYS A 37 -8.01 14.89 28.09
N ASP A 38 -6.91 14.42 28.68
CA ASP A 38 -5.75 15.24 29.02
C ASP A 38 -5.02 15.72 27.76
N ALA A 39 -4.87 14.85 26.77
CA ALA A 39 -4.31 15.22 25.47
C ALA A 39 -5.14 16.35 24.83
N LYS A 40 -6.47 16.23 24.83
CA LYS A 40 -7.38 17.26 24.30
C LYS A 40 -7.25 18.59 25.04
N ARG A 41 -7.20 18.56 26.37
CA ARG A 41 -7.02 19.76 27.21
C ARG A 41 -5.71 20.46 26.89
N ASN A 42 -4.60 19.71 26.93
CA ASN A 42 -3.26 20.21 26.62
C ASN A 42 -3.16 20.83 25.22
N LEU A 43 -3.77 20.20 24.20
CA LEU A 43 -3.81 20.77 22.84
C LEU A 43 -4.67 22.03 22.75
N SER A 44 -5.75 22.12 23.53
CA SER A 44 -6.63 23.29 23.52
C SER A 44 -5.99 24.50 24.19
N GLU A 45 -5.20 24.28 25.24
CA GLU A 45 -4.37 25.31 25.87
C GLU A 45 -3.24 25.76 24.94
N ALA A 46 -2.64 24.83 24.20
CA ALA A 46 -1.58 25.16 23.25
C ALA A 46 -2.06 25.95 22.03
N GLU A 47 -3.28 25.71 21.56
CA GLU A 47 -3.86 26.45 20.44
C GLU A 47 -4.05 27.94 20.74
N THR A 48 -4.40 28.30 21.98
CA THR A 48 -4.65 29.69 22.37
C THR A 48 -3.38 30.45 22.75
N TRP A 49 -2.21 29.81 22.68
CA TRP A 49 -0.93 30.39 23.08
C TRP A 49 -0.46 31.50 22.11
N ARG A 50 -0.47 32.74 22.59
CA ARG A 50 -0.13 33.94 21.78
C ARG A 50 1.33 34.39 21.89
N HIS A 51 2.11 33.87 22.83
CA HIS A 51 3.49 34.34 23.06
C HIS A 51 4.51 33.70 22.08
N GLY A 52 5.51 34.49 21.68
CA GLY A 52 6.61 34.10 20.77
C GLY A 52 6.64 34.90 19.46
N GLU A 53 7.70 34.73 18.67
CA GLU A 53 7.82 35.34 17.33
C GLU A 53 6.92 34.63 16.30
N ASN A 54 6.37 35.38 15.34
CA ASN A 54 5.56 34.84 14.25
C ASN A 54 6.45 34.37 13.10
N THR A 55 7.08 33.21 13.29
CA THR A 55 7.88 32.54 12.28
C THR A 55 7.05 31.51 11.50
N SER A 56 7.51 31.14 10.29
CA SER A 56 6.87 30.10 9.48
C SER A 56 6.76 28.75 10.22
N SER A 57 7.77 28.43 11.04
CA SER A 57 7.78 27.21 11.88
C SER A 57 6.68 27.22 12.96
N ARG A 58 6.35 28.39 13.51
CA ARG A 58 5.22 28.53 14.45
C ARG A 58 3.88 28.24 13.78
N GLY A 59 3.68 28.72 12.56
CA GLY A 59 2.46 28.43 11.78
C GLY A 59 2.24 26.93 11.59
N ILE A 60 3.30 26.18 11.24
CA ILE A 60 3.25 24.72 11.10
C ILE A 60 2.90 24.05 12.44
N LEU A 61 3.50 24.48 13.55
CA LEU A 61 3.21 23.92 14.88
C LEU A 61 1.75 24.15 15.30
N ILE A 62 1.18 25.32 15.02
CA ILE A 62 -0.24 25.61 15.29
C ILE A 62 -1.13 24.69 14.46
N ASN A 63 -0.86 24.55 13.15
CA ASN A 63 -1.62 23.66 12.28
C ASN A 63 -1.55 22.19 12.74
N LEU A 64 -0.38 21.74 13.21
CA LEU A 64 -0.23 20.41 13.82
C LEU A 64 -1.07 20.25 15.09
N ILE A 65 -1.04 21.24 16.00
CA ILE A 65 -1.86 21.22 17.22
C ILE A 65 -3.34 21.12 16.86
N GLN A 66 -3.81 21.95 15.93
CA GLN A 66 -5.18 21.94 15.43
C GLN A 66 -5.54 20.60 14.81
N ALA A 67 -4.66 20.03 13.99
CA ALA A 67 -4.92 18.74 13.35
C ALA A 67 -4.96 17.59 14.35
N TYR A 68 -4.06 17.52 15.33
CA TYR A 68 -4.10 16.50 16.39
C TYR A 68 -5.34 16.64 17.28
N LYS A 69 -5.76 17.87 17.55
CA LYS A 69 -7.05 18.14 18.20
C LYS A 69 -8.21 17.67 17.32
N GLY A 70 -8.12 17.90 16.01
CA GLY A 70 -9.04 17.37 15.00
C GLY A 70 -9.09 15.84 15.00
N LEU A 71 -7.96 15.14 15.09
CA LEU A 71 -7.94 13.67 15.19
C LEU A 71 -8.64 13.15 16.46
N LEU A 72 -8.48 13.82 17.60
CA LEU A 72 -9.20 13.48 18.83
C LEU A 72 -10.71 13.69 18.70
N GLN A 73 -11.11 14.74 18.00
CA GLN A 73 -12.52 14.99 17.68
C GLN A 73 -13.05 13.95 16.70
N TYR A 74 -12.28 13.60 15.67
CA TYR A 74 -12.57 12.53 14.71
C TYR A 74 -12.75 11.19 15.42
N TYR A 75 -11.88 10.84 16.37
CA TYR A 75 -12.02 9.62 17.16
C TYR A 75 -13.35 9.59 17.94
N THR A 76 -13.75 10.73 18.51
CA THR A 76 -15.02 10.88 19.20
C THR A 76 -16.20 10.73 18.24
N TRP A 77 -16.13 11.38 17.07
CA TRP A 77 -17.11 11.25 15.99
C TRP A 77 -17.23 9.81 15.48
N SER A 78 -16.10 9.11 15.29
CA SER A 78 -16.06 7.73 14.82
C SER A 78 -16.74 6.77 15.80
N LYS A 79 -16.56 6.97 17.10
CA LYS A 79 -17.31 6.23 18.14
C LYS A 79 -18.82 6.44 18.03
N LYS A 80 -19.25 7.71 17.94
CA LYS A 80 -20.68 8.05 17.81
C LYS A 80 -21.28 7.51 16.50
N LYS A 81 -20.53 7.55 15.40
CA LYS A 81 -20.91 6.92 14.12
C LYS A 81 -21.10 5.42 14.27
N MET A 82 -20.23 4.74 15.02
CA MET A 82 -20.36 3.31 15.30
C MET A 82 -21.61 3.02 16.17
N GLU A 83 -21.90 3.85 17.16
CA GLU A 83 -23.13 3.75 17.98
C GLU A 83 -24.37 3.94 17.11
N LEU A 84 -24.39 4.97 16.26
CA LEU A 84 -25.48 5.23 15.30
C LEU A 84 -25.73 4.04 14.37
N SER A 85 -24.69 3.34 13.94
CA SER A 85 -24.83 2.15 13.07
C SER A 85 -25.47 0.95 13.73
N LYS A 86 -25.60 0.95 15.07
CA LYS A 86 -26.26 -0.12 15.86
C LYS A 86 -27.72 0.20 16.18
N LEU A 87 -28.14 1.45 16.00
CA LEU A 87 -29.51 1.88 16.26
C LEU A 87 -30.40 1.57 15.05
N ASP A 88 -31.65 1.21 15.32
CA ASP A 88 -32.67 1.14 14.28
C ASP A 88 -33.03 2.57 13.84
N LYS A 89 -33.37 2.75 12.57
CA LYS A 89 -33.78 4.06 12.03
C LYS A 89 -35.09 4.56 12.65
N ASP A 90 -35.92 3.63 13.11
CA ASP A 90 -37.20 3.91 13.76
C ASP A 90 -37.05 4.16 15.28
N ASP A 91 -35.83 4.05 15.81
CA ASP A 91 -35.54 4.36 17.22
C ASP A 91 -35.60 5.87 17.46
N TYR A 92 -36.32 6.27 18.51
CA TYR A 92 -36.40 7.68 18.94
C TYR A 92 -35.01 8.28 19.22
N ALA A 93 -34.06 7.45 19.67
CA ALA A 93 -32.68 7.88 19.91
C ALA A 93 -31.88 8.15 18.61
N TYR A 94 -32.31 7.63 17.46
CA TYR A 94 -31.59 7.75 16.19
C TYR A 94 -31.40 9.21 15.76
N ASN A 95 -32.47 10.00 15.80
CA ASN A 95 -32.45 11.40 15.37
C ASN A 95 -31.54 12.27 16.24
N ALA A 96 -31.54 12.03 17.56
CA ALA A 96 -30.68 12.76 18.50
C ALA A 96 -29.20 12.43 18.27
N VAL A 97 -28.86 11.15 18.10
CA VAL A 97 -27.48 10.72 17.84
C VAL A 97 -27.01 11.17 16.45
N ALA A 98 -27.87 11.11 15.43
CA ALA A 98 -27.55 11.58 14.08
C ALA A 98 -27.25 13.08 14.07
N GLN A 99 -28.03 13.89 14.79
CA GLN A 99 -27.81 15.34 14.87
C GLN A 99 -26.55 15.70 15.67
N ASP A 100 -26.23 14.95 16.72
CA ASP A 100 -24.98 15.13 17.48
C ASP A 100 -23.74 14.71 16.65
N VAL A 101 -23.82 13.63 15.88
CA VAL A 101 -22.79 13.22 14.89
C VAL A 101 -22.58 14.32 13.85
N PHE A 102 -23.65 14.94 13.37
CA PHE A 102 -23.59 16.05 12.42
C PHE A 102 -22.90 17.29 13.03
N ASN A 103 -23.31 17.74 14.21
CA ASN A 103 -22.77 18.94 14.86
C ASN A 103 -21.29 18.82 15.27
N HIS A 104 -20.85 17.62 15.68
CA HIS A 104 -19.45 17.39 16.03
C HIS A 104 -18.50 17.39 14.81
N SER A 105 -19.02 17.19 13.61
CA SER A 105 -18.22 17.01 12.40
C SER A 105 -17.65 18.30 11.82
N TRP A 106 -18.42 19.40 11.82
CA TRP A 106 -18.04 20.65 11.18
C TRP A 106 -16.80 21.31 11.82
N LYS A 107 -16.70 21.25 13.15
CA LYS A 107 -15.52 21.76 13.87
C LYS A 107 -14.28 20.88 13.68
N THR A 108 -14.49 19.59 13.41
CA THR A 108 -13.43 18.60 13.19
C THR A 108 -12.84 18.73 11.78
N SER A 109 -13.69 18.94 10.78
CA SER A 109 -13.30 19.05 9.37
C SER A 109 -12.44 20.29 9.11
N ALA A 110 -12.77 21.44 9.69
CA ALA A 110 -12.03 22.68 9.53
C ALA A 110 -10.54 22.53 9.96
N ASN A 111 -10.30 21.96 11.14
CA ASN A 111 -8.95 21.81 11.68
C ASN A 111 -8.06 20.87 10.86
N ILE A 112 -8.64 19.80 10.30
CA ILE A 112 -7.88 18.85 9.47
C ILE A 112 -7.66 19.42 8.06
N SER A 113 -8.67 20.06 7.48
CA SER A 113 -8.62 20.60 6.12
C SER A 113 -7.52 21.66 5.91
N ALA A 114 -7.18 22.43 6.95
CA ALA A 114 -6.10 23.41 6.88
C ALA A 114 -4.73 22.74 6.78
N LEU A 115 -4.48 21.68 7.57
CA LEU A 115 -3.19 20.98 7.58
C LEU A 115 -2.93 20.25 6.26
N ILE A 116 -3.92 19.54 5.73
CA ILE A 116 -3.73 18.71 4.52
C ILE A 116 -3.44 19.51 3.25
N LYS A 117 -3.65 20.84 3.27
CA LYS A 117 -3.28 21.78 2.19
C LYS A 117 -1.81 22.17 2.23
N ILE A 118 -1.12 21.91 3.35
CA ILE A 118 0.30 22.22 3.52
C ILE A 118 1.10 21.03 3.01
N PRO A 119 2.13 21.23 2.19
CA PRO A 119 3.02 20.16 1.76
C PRO A 119 3.57 19.34 2.92
N GLY A 120 3.35 18.02 2.87
CA GLY A 120 3.83 17.09 3.90
C GLY A 120 3.19 15.70 3.78
N VAL A 121 3.64 14.77 4.61
CA VAL A 121 3.07 13.42 4.70
C VAL A 121 2.06 13.39 5.85
N TRP A 122 0.77 13.43 5.50
CA TRP A 122 -0.35 13.61 6.41
C TRP A 122 -1.32 12.42 6.44
N ASP A 123 -0.81 11.21 6.24
CA ASP A 123 -1.62 9.99 6.05
C ASP A 123 -2.77 9.81 7.06
N PRO A 124 -2.56 9.95 8.40
CA PRO A 124 -3.65 9.78 9.35
C PRO A 124 -4.75 10.83 9.18
N PHE A 125 -4.36 12.07 8.90
CA PHE A 125 -5.26 13.21 8.74
C PHE A 125 -6.06 13.13 7.44
N VAL A 126 -5.39 12.80 6.33
CA VAL A 126 -6.03 12.62 5.02
C VAL A 126 -7.08 11.51 5.09
N LYS A 127 -6.75 10.36 5.68
CA LYS A 127 -7.71 9.26 5.83
C LYS A 127 -8.93 9.66 6.65
N SER A 128 -8.72 10.30 7.81
CA SER A 128 -9.81 10.77 8.66
C SER A 128 -10.71 11.77 7.95
N TYR A 129 -10.13 12.71 7.22
CA TYR A 129 -10.88 13.73 6.48
C TYR A 129 -11.69 13.13 5.35
N VAL A 130 -11.08 12.26 4.54
CA VAL A 130 -11.75 11.56 3.43
C VAL A 130 -12.91 10.71 3.94
N GLU A 131 -12.74 9.99 5.07
CA GLU A 131 -13.84 9.20 5.64
C GLU A 131 -15.02 10.07 6.07
N MET A 132 -14.75 11.26 6.62
CA MET A 132 -15.80 12.22 6.96
C MET A 132 -16.52 12.72 5.71
N LEU A 133 -15.78 13.12 4.66
CA LEU A 133 -16.38 13.56 3.39
C LEU A 133 -17.24 12.47 2.75
N GLU A 134 -16.74 11.23 2.69
CA GLU A 134 -17.50 10.07 2.19
C GLU A 134 -18.77 9.83 3.02
N PHE A 135 -18.72 10.02 4.35
CA PHE A 135 -19.89 9.87 5.22
C PHE A 135 -20.98 10.92 4.94
N TYR A 136 -20.59 12.17 4.66
CA TYR A 136 -21.54 13.25 4.32
C TYR A 136 -21.99 13.24 2.86
N GLY A 137 -21.51 12.29 2.06
CA GLY A 137 -21.84 12.20 0.64
C GLY A 137 -21.04 13.16 -0.25
N ASP A 138 -20.06 13.88 0.29
CA ASP A 138 -19.16 14.74 -0.48
C ASP A 138 -18.05 13.88 -1.15
N ARG A 139 -18.46 13.17 -2.20
CA ARG A 139 -17.56 12.29 -2.95
C ARG A 139 -16.57 13.08 -3.79
N ASP A 140 -16.98 14.23 -4.31
CA ASP A 140 -16.14 15.06 -5.17
C ASP A 140 -15.01 15.69 -4.34
N GLY A 141 -15.32 16.22 -3.15
CA GLY A 141 -14.30 16.70 -2.21
C GLY A 141 -13.36 15.59 -1.76
N ALA A 142 -13.87 14.38 -1.48
CA ALA A 142 -13.04 13.24 -1.12
C ALA A 142 -12.07 12.86 -2.25
N GLN A 143 -12.55 12.87 -3.50
CA GLN A 143 -11.73 12.61 -4.66
C GLN A 143 -10.68 13.70 -4.88
N GLU A 144 -11.06 14.98 -4.74
CA GLU A 144 -10.16 16.12 -4.88
C GLU A 144 -8.99 16.03 -3.88
N VAL A 145 -9.30 15.82 -2.60
CA VAL A 145 -8.28 15.67 -1.55
C VAL A 145 -7.29 14.55 -1.88
N LEU A 146 -7.79 13.37 -2.27
CA LEU A 146 -6.94 12.22 -2.60
C LEU A 146 -6.12 12.45 -3.88
N THR A 147 -6.68 13.15 -4.86
CA THR A 147 -6.00 13.47 -6.12
C THR A 147 -4.86 14.45 -5.87
N ASN A 148 -5.13 15.54 -5.14
CA ASN A 148 -4.12 16.54 -4.78
C ASN A 148 -3.01 15.90 -3.93
N TYR A 149 -3.38 15.10 -2.94
CA TYR A 149 -2.39 14.43 -2.08
C TYR A 149 -1.50 13.42 -2.83
N ALA A 150 -1.99 12.85 -3.94
CA ALA A 150 -1.23 11.91 -4.76
C ALA A 150 -0.42 12.55 -5.88
N TYR A 151 -0.82 13.72 -6.38
CA TYR A 151 -0.27 14.28 -7.63
C TYR A 151 0.23 15.72 -7.55
N ASP A 152 -0.05 16.46 -6.48
CA ASP A 152 0.51 17.80 -6.33
C ASP A 152 2.01 17.71 -6.08
N GLU A 153 2.81 18.21 -7.03
CA GLU A 153 4.28 18.19 -7.02
C GLU A 153 4.89 18.95 -5.84
N LYS A 154 4.11 19.82 -5.17
CA LYS A 154 4.56 20.48 -3.95
C LYS A 154 4.69 19.50 -2.79
N PHE A 155 3.93 18.40 -2.81
CA PHE A 155 3.94 17.40 -1.75
C PHE A 155 5.11 16.42 -1.95
N PRO A 156 5.73 15.94 -0.86
CA PRO A 156 6.75 14.89 -0.96
C PRO A 156 6.15 13.60 -1.52
N SER A 157 6.93 12.88 -2.33
CA SER A 157 6.53 11.57 -2.87
C SER A 157 6.09 10.62 -1.75
N ASN A 158 4.85 10.15 -1.83
CA ASN A 158 4.24 9.29 -0.82
C ASN A 158 3.49 8.10 -1.46
N PRO A 159 4.00 6.85 -1.31
CA PRO A 159 3.30 5.67 -1.81
C PRO A 159 1.87 5.53 -1.27
N ASN A 160 1.62 5.93 -0.02
CA ASN A 160 0.32 5.79 0.63
C ASN A 160 -0.75 6.65 -0.06
N ALA A 161 -0.40 7.82 -0.59
CA ALA A 161 -1.32 8.69 -1.30
C ALA A 161 -1.94 7.97 -2.52
N HIS A 162 -1.10 7.30 -3.32
CA HIS A 162 -1.57 6.50 -4.46
C HIS A 162 -2.40 5.29 -4.02
N ILE A 163 -2.06 4.66 -2.89
CA ILE A 163 -2.85 3.55 -2.32
C ILE A 163 -4.24 4.03 -1.92
N TYR A 164 -4.35 5.21 -1.29
CA TYR A 164 -5.63 5.77 -0.87
C TYR A 164 -6.50 6.14 -2.06
N LEU A 165 -5.94 6.85 -3.04
CA LEU A 165 -6.61 7.20 -4.28
C LEU A 165 -7.08 5.95 -5.03
N TYR A 166 -6.22 4.94 -5.16
CA TYR A 166 -6.58 3.68 -5.81
C TYR A 166 -7.78 2.99 -5.13
N ASN A 167 -7.73 2.86 -3.80
CA ASN A 167 -8.81 2.21 -3.06
C ASN A 167 -10.12 2.99 -3.16
N PHE A 168 -10.06 4.32 -3.17
CA PHE A 168 -11.23 5.17 -3.39
C PHE A 168 -11.83 4.93 -4.78
N LEU A 169 -11.02 5.03 -5.84
CA LEU A 169 -11.46 4.79 -7.23
C LEU A 169 -12.05 3.39 -7.41
N LYS A 170 -11.47 2.38 -6.77
CA LYS A 170 -11.98 1.00 -6.78
C LYS A 170 -13.37 0.91 -6.14
N ARG A 171 -13.61 1.57 -5.00
CA ARG A 171 -14.94 1.63 -4.35
C ARG A 171 -15.96 2.35 -5.24
N GLN A 172 -15.55 3.44 -5.91
CA GLN A 172 -16.40 4.20 -6.83
C GLN A 172 -16.60 3.51 -8.19
N LYS A 173 -16.04 2.30 -8.40
CA LYS A 173 -16.09 1.57 -9.68
C LYS A 173 -15.60 2.42 -10.86
N ALA A 174 -14.56 3.22 -10.63
CA ALA A 174 -13.98 4.09 -11.65
C ALA A 174 -13.48 3.30 -12.88
N PRO A 175 -13.33 3.95 -14.04
CA PRO A 175 -12.78 3.30 -15.23
C PRO A 175 -11.42 2.64 -14.98
N ARG A 176 -11.19 1.47 -15.61
CA ARG A 176 -9.95 0.71 -15.45
C ARG A 176 -8.70 1.50 -15.84
N SER A 177 -8.82 2.40 -16.83
CA SER A 177 -7.73 3.29 -17.25
C SER A 177 -7.21 4.16 -16.10
N LYS A 178 -8.12 4.76 -15.31
CA LYS A 178 -7.75 5.56 -14.12
C LYS A 178 -7.10 4.70 -13.04
N MET A 179 -7.60 3.49 -12.83
CA MET A 179 -6.99 2.56 -11.87
C MET A 179 -5.58 2.13 -12.31
N ILE A 180 -5.39 1.87 -13.60
CA ILE A 180 -4.09 1.50 -14.20
C ILE A 180 -3.10 2.66 -14.06
N SER A 181 -3.48 3.91 -14.31
CA SER A 181 -2.57 5.05 -14.20
C SER A 181 -2.06 5.25 -12.77
N VAL A 182 -2.93 5.14 -11.77
CA VAL A 182 -2.54 5.23 -10.35
C VAL A 182 -1.58 4.11 -9.97
N LEU A 183 -1.90 2.87 -10.33
CA LEU A 183 -1.04 1.72 -9.99
C LEU A 183 0.29 1.72 -10.74
N LYS A 184 0.35 2.30 -11.94
CA LYS A 184 1.60 2.47 -12.69
C LYS A 184 2.60 3.36 -11.93
N ILE A 185 2.12 4.46 -11.35
CA ILE A 185 2.95 5.35 -10.52
C ILE A 185 3.35 4.64 -9.23
N LEU A 186 2.41 3.96 -8.56
CA LEU A 186 2.72 3.18 -7.37
C LEU A 186 3.76 2.08 -7.64
N TYR A 187 3.71 1.43 -8.81
CA TYR A 187 4.70 0.44 -9.22
C TYR A 187 6.10 1.03 -9.33
N GLN A 188 6.23 2.23 -9.91
CA GLN A 188 7.52 2.92 -10.02
C GLN A 188 8.13 3.25 -8.64
N ILE A 189 7.28 3.54 -7.64
CA ILE A 189 7.74 3.90 -6.29
C ILE A 189 7.96 2.65 -5.41
N VAL A 190 7.05 1.68 -5.45
CA VAL A 190 7.08 0.47 -4.62
C VAL A 190 6.68 -0.79 -5.41
N PRO A 191 7.60 -1.37 -6.21
CA PRO A 191 7.30 -2.51 -7.07
C PRO A 191 6.96 -3.81 -6.30
N SER A 192 7.30 -3.89 -5.01
CA SER A 192 6.99 -5.03 -4.14
C SER A 192 5.61 -4.95 -3.47
N HIS A 193 4.86 -3.86 -3.68
CA HIS A 193 3.61 -3.65 -2.98
C HIS A 193 2.56 -4.72 -3.34
N LYS A 194 1.74 -5.14 -2.38
CA LYS A 194 0.72 -6.19 -2.57
C LYS A 194 -0.27 -5.89 -3.72
N LEU A 195 -0.49 -4.62 -4.04
CA LEU A 195 -1.36 -4.20 -5.14
C LEU A 195 -0.78 -4.54 -6.52
N MET A 196 0.50 -4.90 -6.64
CA MET A 196 1.09 -5.22 -7.94
C MET A 196 0.52 -6.49 -8.57
N LEU A 197 0.01 -7.44 -7.75
CA LEU A 197 -0.72 -8.60 -8.28
C LEU A 197 -2.11 -8.23 -8.81
N GLU A 198 -2.74 -7.23 -8.18
CA GLU A 198 -3.98 -6.65 -8.69
C GLU A 198 -3.72 -5.81 -9.95
N PHE A 199 -2.61 -5.06 -9.98
CA PHE A 199 -2.16 -4.30 -11.14
C PHE A 199 -1.96 -5.22 -12.35
N HIS A 200 -1.20 -6.31 -12.19
CA HIS A 200 -1.05 -7.34 -13.22
C HIS A 200 -2.42 -7.83 -13.72
N THR A 201 -3.37 -8.06 -12.81
CA THR A 201 -4.71 -8.55 -13.18
C THR A 201 -5.50 -7.53 -14.00
N LEU A 202 -5.36 -6.23 -13.71
CA LEU A 202 -5.97 -5.15 -14.49
C LEU A 202 -5.32 -5.02 -15.87
N LEU A 203 -4.00 -5.05 -15.94
CA LEU A 203 -3.23 -4.98 -17.18
C LEU A 203 -3.58 -6.14 -18.12
N ARG A 204 -3.65 -7.37 -17.60
CA ARG A 204 -4.03 -8.57 -18.36
C ARG A 204 -5.45 -8.53 -18.91
N LYS A 205 -6.35 -7.74 -18.31
CA LYS A 205 -7.73 -7.56 -18.78
C LYS A 205 -7.87 -6.42 -19.78
N SER A 206 -6.79 -5.69 -20.05
CA SER A 206 -6.80 -4.65 -21.06
C SER A 206 -6.63 -5.24 -22.45
N GLU A 207 -7.15 -4.54 -23.46
CA GLU A 207 -6.99 -4.92 -24.86
C GLU A 207 -5.64 -4.45 -25.44
N LYS A 208 -4.89 -3.64 -24.69
CA LYS A 208 -3.65 -3.05 -25.17
C LYS A 208 -2.45 -3.97 -25.00
N GLU A 209 -1.69 -4.16 -26.07
CA GLU A 209 -0.44 -4.94 -26.09
C GLU A 209 0.62 -4.39 -25.11
N GLU A 210 0.76 -3.07 -25.02
CA GLU A 210 1.65 -2.38 -24.06
C GLU A 210 1.37 -2.80 -22.61
N HIS A 211 0.08 -2.98 -22.26
CA HIS A 211 -0.30 -3.41 -20.93
C HIS A 211 0.05 -4.88 -20.69
N HIS A 212 0.01 -5.71 -21.73
CA HIS A 212 0.43 -7.11 -21.61
C HIS A 212 1.92 -7.24 -21.35
N LYS A 213 2.75 -6.48 -22.08
CA LYS A 213 4.19 -6.42 -21.84
C LYS A 213 4.49 -5.92 -20.41
N LEU A 214 3.89 -4.81 -20.00
CA LEU A 214 4.02 -4.28 -18.63
C LEU A 214 3.51 -5.28 -17.57
N GLY A 215 2.48 -6.06 -17.87
CA GLY A 215 1.96 -7.09 -16.98
C GLY A 215 2.98 -8.20 -16.69
N LEU A 216 3.91 -8.46 -17.61
CA LEU A 216 5.01 -9.39 -17.40
C LEU A 216 6.10 -8.73 -16.55
N GLU A 217 6.52 -7.51 -16.91
CA GLU A 217 7.48 -6.68 -16.17
C GLU A 217 7.10 -6.56 -14.69
N VAL A 218 5.84 -6.28 -14.38
CA VAL A 218 5.34 -6.18 -13.00
C VAL A 218 5.56 -7.48 -12.21
N LEU A 219 5.35 -8.66 -12.82
CA LEU A 219 5.52 -9.93 -12.12
C LEU A 219 6.99 -10.26 -11.86
N PHE A 220 7.88 -9.94 -12.80
CA PHE A 220 9.32 -10.01 -12.58
C PHE A 220 9.73 -9.04 -11.46
N GLY A 221 9.31 -7.78 -11.56
CA GLY A 221 9.61 -6.72 -10.59
C GLY A 221 9.15 -7.04 -9.17
N VAL A 222 7.97 -7.65 -8.98
CA VAL A 222 7.54 -8.12 -7.65
C VAL A 222 8.51 -9.17 -7.09
N LEU A 223 8.92 -10.13 -7.92
CA LEU A 223 9.74 -11.26 -7.50
C LEU A 223 11.22 -10.90 -7.31
N ASP A 224 11.68 -9.76 -7.82
CA ASP A 224 13.01 -9.23 -7.56
C ASP A 224 13.26 -8.91 -6.08
N PHE A 225 12.20 -8.72 -5.29
CA PHE A 225 12.32 -8.39 -3.86
C PHE A 225 12.35 -9.63 -2.98
N ALA A 226 13.31 -9.65 -2.04
CA ALA A 226 13.51 -10.78 -1.10
C ALA A 226 12.26 -11.18 -0.33
N GLY A 227 11.45 -10.21 0.12
CA GLY A 227 10.20 -10.46 0.83
C GLY A 227 9.11 -11.13 -0.01
N CYS A 228 9.25 -11.14 -1.33
CA CYS A 228 8.28 -11.75 -2.26
C CYS A 228 8.74 -13.09 -2.84
N THR A 229 9.96 -13.55 -2.52
CA THR A 229 10.56 -14.79 -3.06
C THR A 229 9.73 -16.05 -2.82
N LYS A 230 8.91 -16.09 -1.77
CA LYS A 230 8.00 -17.19 -1.42
C LYS A 230 6.53 -16.90 -1.74
N ASN A 231 6.22 -15.79 -2.44
CA ASN A 231 4.85 -15.46 -2.80
C ASN A 231 4.34 -16.40 -3.91
N ILE A 232 3.66 -17.48 -3.50
CA ILE A 232 3.12 -18.48 -4.41
C ILE A 232 2.16 -17.90 -5.47
N THR A 233 1.40 -16.85 -5.14
CA THR A 233 0.47 -16.21 -6.09
C THR A 233 1.25 -15.51 -7.20
N ALA A 234 2.31 -14.79 -6.86
CA ALA A 234 3.20 -14.15 -7.84
C ALA A 234 3.84 -15.20 -8.77
N TRP A 235 4.36 -16.29 -8.21
CA TRP A 235 4.94 -17.39 -9.01
C TRP A 235 3.93 -18.08 -9.91
N LYS A 236 2.71 -18.37 -9.42
CA LYS A 236 1.61 -18.93 -10.22
C LYS A 236 1.24 -18.01 -11.38
N TYR A 237 1.17 -16.70 -11.11
CA TYR A 237 0.86 -15.71 -12.15
C TYR A 237 1.98 -15.65 -13.17
N LEU A 238 3.25 -15.58 -12.75
CA LEU A 238 4.41 -15.56 -13.65
C LEU A 238 4.46 -16.83 -14.50
N ALA A 239 4.38 -18.01 -13.89
CA ALA A 239 4.38 -19.30 -14.58
C ALA A 239 3.33 -19.37 -15.69
N LYS A 240 2.07 -18.99 -15.37
CA LYS A 240 0.96 -19.00 -16.33
C LYS A 240 1.16 -17.94 -17.41
N TYR A 241 1.58 -16.74 -17.04
CA TYR A 241 1.65 -15.60 -17.95
C TYR A 241 2.85 -15.71 -18.89
N LEU A 242 4.00 -16.15 -18.38
CA LEU A 242 5.20 -16.46 -19.15
C LEU A 242 4.91 -17.53 -20.22
N LYS A 243 4.26 -18.63 -19.84
CA LYS A 243 3.85 -19.67 -20.78
C LYS A 243 2.95 -19.10 -21.90
N LYS A 244 1.94 -18.30 -21.55
CA LYS A 244 1.03 -17.70 -22.53
C LYS A 244 1.75 -16.75 -23.48
N THR A 245 2.65 -15.92 -22.96
CA THR A 245 3.46 -14.97 -23.73
C THR A 245 4.32 -15.71 -24.76
N LEU A 246 4.98 -16.79 -24.35
CA LEU A 246 5.80 -17.63 -25.23
C LEU A 246 4.96 -18.42 -26.25
N MET A 247 3.74 -18.82 -25.89
CA MET A 247 2.79 -19.42 -26.83
C MET A 247 2.27 -18.44 -27.88
N GLY A 248 2.20 -17.15 -27.54
CA GLY A 248 1.83 -16.07 -28.45
C GLY A 248 2.98 -15.51 -29.27
N ASN A 249 4.13 -16.19 -29.32
CA ASN A 249 5.34 -15.77 -30.05
C ASN A 249 5.93 -14.42 -29.60
N HIS A 250 5.63 -13.96 -28.38
CA HIS A 250 6.19 -12.72 -27.83
C HIS A 250 7.51 -12.98 -27.07
N LEU A 251 8.47 -13.66 -27.71
CA LEU A 251 9.76 -13.99 -27.09
C LEU A 251 10.55 -12.74 -26.67
N ALA A 252 10.53 -11.70 -27.50
CA ALA A 252 11.25 -10.45 -27.24
C ALA A 252 10.86 -9.84 -25.88
N TRP A 253 9.58 -9.86 -25.51
CA TRP A 253 9.14 -9.32 -24.22
C TRP A 253 9.74 -10.07 -23.03
N VAL A 254 9.88 -11.39 -23.17
CA VAL A 254 10.49 -12.23 -22.14
C VAL A 254 11.98 -11.96 -22.06
N GLN A 255 12.64 -11.79 -23.21
CA GLN A 255 14.07 -11.49 -23.26
C GLN A 255 14.39 -10.13 -22.67
N ASP A 256 13.58 -9.10 -22.94
CA ASP A 256 13.73 -7.76 -22.36
C ASP A 256 13.78 -7.83 -20.83
N GLU A 257 12.83 -8.55 -20.21
CA GLU A 257 12.80 -8.72 -18.75
C GLU A 257 13.89 -9.66 -18.23
N TRP A 258 14.23 -10.69 -18.99
CA TRP A 258 15.17 -11.70 -18.56
C TRP A 258 16.62 -11.24 -18.65
N ASN A 259 16.97 -10.42 -19.64
CA ASN A 259 18.35 -10.04 -19.93
C ASN A 259 19.01 -9.26 -18.79
N SER A 260 18.27 -8.41 -18.09
CA SER A 260 18.75 -7.69 -16.89
C SER A 260 18.90 -8.59 -15.65
N ARG A 261 18.25 -9.77 -15.65
CA ARG A 261 18.15 -10.67 -14.50
C ARG A 261 19.00 -11.92 -14.61
N LYS A 262 19.39 -12.32 -15.82
CA LYS A 262 20.08 -13.60 -16.11
C LYS A 262 21.34 -13.87 -15.27
N ASN A 263 22.03 -12.82 -14.81
CA ASN A 263 23.28 -12.95 -14.06
C ASN A 263 23.08 -13.17 -12.55
N TRP A 264 21.90 -12.85 -12.00
CA TRP A 264 21.68 -12.87 -10.54
C TRP A 264 20.41 -13.62 -10.11
N TRP A 265 19.32 -13.57 -10.89
CA TRP A 265 18.08 -14.32 -10.61
C TRP A 265 18.31 -15.83 -10.41
N PRO A 266 19.16 -16.51 -11.21
CA PRO A 266 19.40 -17.94 -11.01
C PRO A 266 19.96 -18.28 -9.63
N SER A 267 20.91 -17.50 -9.13
CA SER A 267 21.47 -17.68 -7.79
C SER A 267 20.46 -17.30 -6.71
N PHE A 268 19.69 -16.24 -6.95
CA PHE A 268 18.71 -15.69 -6.03
C PHE A 268 17.47 -16.59 -5.82
N HIS A 269 16.93 -17.18 -6.89
CA HIS A 269 15.71 -18.00 -6.83
C HIS A 269 15.90 -19.48 -7.12
N PHE A 270 16.89 -19.85 -7.94
CA PHE A 270 16.99 -21.17 -8.56
C PHE A 270 18.27 -21.93 -8.18
N SER A 271 18.84 -21.64 -7.00
CA SER A 271 19.95 -22.40 -6.47
C SER A 271 19.53 -23.81 -6.06
N TYR A 272 20.50 -24.73 -5.97
CA TYR A 272 20.24 -26.08 -5.48
C TYR A 272 19.75 -26.10 -4.03
N PHE A 273 20.25 -25.17 -3.21
CA PHE A 273 19.80 -24.95 -1.85
C PHE A 273 18.30 -24.59 -1.82
N TRP A 274 17.89 -23.60 -2.63
CA TRP A 274 16.49 -23.20 -2.72
C TRP A 274 15.60 -24.33 -3.22
N ALA A 275 16.07 -25.15 -4.17
CA ALA A 275 15.31 -26.29 -4.66
C ALA A 275 14.94 -27.28 -3.53
N LYS A 276 15.87 -27.53 -2.61
CA LYS A 276 15.64 -28.39 -1.44
C LYS A 276 14.70 -27.75 -0.41
N SER A 277 14.96 -26.48 -0.05
CA SER A 277 14.17 -25.75 0.95
C SER A 277 12.73 -25.54 0.47
N ASP A 278 12.54 -25.00 -0.74
CA ASP A 278 11.21 -24.78 -1.30
C ASP A 278 10.44 -26.11 -1.42
N TRP A 279 11.09 -27.20 -1.83
CA TRP A 279 10.42 -28.50 -1.93
C TRP A 279 9.94 -29.04 -0.57
N LYS A 280 10.76 -28.87 0.47
CA LYS A 280 10.42 -29.29 1.84
C LYS A 280 9.29 -28.44 2.44
N GLU A 281 9.29 -27.14 2.17
CA GLU A 281 8.36 -26.19 2.79
C GLU A 281 7.04 -26.06 2.03
N ASP A 282 7.08 -25.94 0.70
CA ASP A 282 5.92 -25.75 -0.16
C ASP A 282 6.16 -26.36 -1.55
N THR A 283 5.70 -27.60 -1.73
CA THR A 283 5.81 -28.33 -3.01
C THR A 283 5.11 -27.63 -4.17
N ALA A 284 4.05 -26.86 -3.90
CA ALA A 284 3.33 -26.14 -4.94
C ALA A 284 4.15 -24.94 -5.43
N LEU A 285 4.73 -24.15 -4.52
CA LEU A 285 5.69 -23.10 -4.83
C LEU A 285 6.88 -23.65 -5.63
N ALA A 286 7.47 -24.74 -5.15
CA ALA A 286 8.63 -25.37 -5.78
C ALA A 286 8.31 -25.82 -7.22
N CYS A 287 7.10 -26.32 -7.49
CA CYS A 287 6.66 -26.67 -8.83
C CYS A 287 6.52 -25.45 -9.75
N GLU A 288 5.96 -24.33 -9.28
CA GLU A 288 5.83 -23.12 -10.09
C GLU A 288 7.21 -22.50 -10.40
N LYS A 289 8.08 -22.41 -9.39
CA LYS A 289 9.48 -21.97 -9.57
C LYS A 289 10.23 -22.87 -10.54
N ALA A 290 10.08 -24.20 -10.42
CA ALA A 290 10.70 -25.14 -11.36
C ALA A 290 10.22 -24.91 -12.79
N PHE A 291 8.92 -24.67 -12.99
CA PHE A 291 8.39 -24.41 -14.31
C PHE A 291 8.96 -23.13 -14.92
N VAL A 292 8.99 -22.03 -14.15
CA VAL A 292 9.60 -20.77 -14.58
C VAL A 292 11.10 -20.94 -14.87
N ALA A 293 11.84 -21.59 -13.97
CA ALA A 293 13.27 -21.89 -14.17
C ALA A 293 13.49 -22.72 -15.44
N GLY A 294 12.64 -23.72 -15.70
CA GLY A 294 12.72 -24.52 -16.93
C GLY A 294 12.47 -23.69 -18.19
N LEU A 295 11.53 -22.75 -18.16
CA LEU A 295 11.28 -21.86 -19.29
C LEU A 295 12.45 -20.91 -19.55
N LEU A 296 13.00 -20.28 -18.50
CA LEU A 296 14.05 -19.25 -18.61
C LEU A 296 15.48 -19.81 -18.77
N LEU A 297 15.81 -20.88 -18.05
CA LEU A 297 17.16 -21.47 -18.00
C LEU A 297 17.27 -22.80 -18.74
N GLY A 298 16.15 -23.33 -19.24
CA GLY A 298 16.11 -24.62 -19.91
C GLY A 298 16.18 -25.82 -18.97
N LYS A 299 16.19 -27.02 -19.57
CA LYS A 299 16.10 -28.31 -18.85
C LYS A 299 17.35 -28.65 -18.03
N GLY A 300 18.48 -28.03 -18.34
CA GLY A 300 19.76 -28.25 -17.64
C GLY A 300 19.83 -27.62 -16.26
N CYS A 301 18.92 -26.68 -15.95
CA CYS A 301 18.86 -25.97 -14.67
C CYS A 301 18.83 -26.94 -13.48
N ARG A 302 19.69 -26.70 -12.48
CA ARG A 302 19.83 -27.57 -11.30
C ARG A 302 18.53 -27.64 -10.50
N TYR A 303 17.87 -26.49 -10.31
CA TYR A 303 16.57 -26.40 -9.63
C TYR A 303 15.52 -27.26 -10.33
N PHE A 304 15.36 -27.05 -11.65
CA PHE A 304 14.40 -27.82 -12.45
C PHE A 304 14.67 -29.32 -12.38
N ARG A 305 15.93 -29.75 -12.55
CA ARG A 305 16.31 -31.17 -12.46
C ARG A 305 16.06 -31.77 -11.08
N TYR A 306 16.31 -31.03 -10.01
CA TYR A 306 16.06 -31.50 -8.65
C TYR A 306 14.58 -31.79 -8.43
N ILE A 307 13.71 -30.83 -8.78
CA ILE A 307 12.25 -30.98 -8.63
C ILE A 307 11.71 -32.11 -9.51
N LEU A 308 12.25 -32.29 -10.71
CA LEU A 308 11.86 -33.38 -11.61
C LEU A 308 12.23 -34.78 -11.12
N LYS A 309 13.23 -34.91 -10.25
CA LYS A 309 13.69 -36.18 -9.67
C LYS A 309 12.88 -36.57 -8.43
N GLN A 310 12.08 -35.68 -7.88
CA GLN A 310 11.24 -35.98 -6.73
C GLN A 310 10.12 -36.93 -7.17
N ASP A 311 10.06 -38.10 -6.53
CA ASP A 311 9.06 -39.10 -6.82
C ASP A 311 7.76 -38.78 -6.08
N HIS A 312 6.71 -38.44 -6.82
CA HIS A 312 5.38 -38.33 -6.25
C HIS A 312 4.32 -38.78 -7.25
N GLN A 313 3.64 -39.87 -6.87
CA GLN A 313 2.46 -40.42 -7.53
C GLN A 313 1.37 -39.34 -7.79
N ILE A 314 1.28 -38.30 -6.95
CA ILE A 314 0.26 -37.24 -7.02
C ILE A 314 0.60 -36.14 -8.06
N LEU A 315 1.89 -35.85 -8.31
CA LEU A 315 2.33 -34.74 -9.18
C LEU A 315 2.79 -35.19 -10.57
N GLY A 316 2.77 -36.49 -10.87
CA GLY A 316 3.25 -37.06 -12.12
C GLY A 316 2.63 -36.43 -13.38
N LYS A 317 1.32 -36.11 -13.36
CA LYS A 317 0.65 -35.41 -14.48
C LYS A 317 1.19 -33.98 -14.66
N LYS A 318 1.32 -33.22 -13.58
CA LYS A 318 1.84 -31.83 -13.59
C LYS A 318 3.28 -31.80 -14.08
N ILE A 319 4.13 -32.70 -13.58
CA ILE A 319 5.52 -32.84 -14.00
C ILE A 319 5.65 -33.20 -15.49
N LYS A 320 4.85 -34.15 -15.99
CA LYS A 320 4.82 -34.51 -17.41
C LYS A 320 4.42 -33.31 -18.27
N GLN A 321 3.38 -32.56 -17.88
CA GLN A 321 2.95 -31.36 -18.59
C GLN A 321 4.01 -30.25 -18.58
N MET A 322 4.70 -30.08 -17.45
CA MET A 322 5.81 -29.15 -17.29
C MET A 322 6.96 -29.50 -18.22
N LYS A 323 7.43 -30.76 -18.23
CA LYS A 323 8.49 -31.24 -19.14
C LYS A 323 8.16 -30.97 -20.62
N ARG A 324 6.93 -31.25 -21.03
CA ARG A 324 6.45 -31.01 -22.41
C ARG A 324 6.44 -29.51 -22.73
N SER A 325 5.92 -28.69 -21.82
CA SER A 325 5.85 -27.23 -22.01
C SER A 325 7.25 -26.62 -22.10
N VAL A 326 8.18 -27.00 -21.21
CA VAL A 326 9.57 -26.54 -21.22
C VAL A 326 10.30 -26.98 -22.49
N LYS A 327 10.07 -28.22 -22.97
CA LYS A 327 10.65 -28.69 -24.25
C LYS A 327 10.22 -27.81 -25.43
N LYS A 328 8.98 -27.31 -25.42
CA LYS A 328 8.42 -26.56 -26.54
C LYS A 328 8.75 -25.07 -26.47
N TYR A 329 8.60 -24.47 -25.28
CA TYR A 329 8.53 -23.02 -25.12
C TYR A 329 9.72 -22.39 -24.38
N SER A 330 10.76 -23.14 -24.01
CA SER A 330 11.91 -22.54 -23.31
C SER A 330 12.63 -21.52 -24.19
N ILE A 331 13.03 -20.37 -23.62
CA ILE A 331 13.73 -19.30 -24.36
C ILE A 331 15.15 -19.69 -24.81
N VAL A 332 15.69 -20.78 -24.25
CA VAL A 332 16.99 -21.35 -24.61
C VAL A 332 16.84 -22.38 -25.74
N ASN A 333 15.61 -22.62 -26.23
CA ASN A 333 15.36 -23.58 -27.30
C ASN A 333 15.72 -22.97 -28.67
N PRO A 334 16.64 -23.58 -29.45
CA PRO A 334 17.08 -23.03 -30.73
C PRO A 334 15.96 -22.83 -31.76
N ARG A 335 14.82 -23.52 -31.61
CA ARG A 335 13.65 -23.38 -32.51
C ARG A 335 12.83 -22.10 -32.31
N LEU A 336 13.12 -21.33 -31.26
CA LEU A 336 12.46 -20.05 -30.98
C LEU A 336 13.37 -18.86 -31.29
N SER A 337 14.60 -19.11 -31.75
CA SER A 337 15.64 -18.11 -31.98
C SER A 337 15.71 -17.59 -33.42
N TYR A 338 14.64 -17.74 -34.20
CA TYR A 338 14.54 -17.30 -35.60
C TYR A 338 13.39 -16.33 -35.79
#